data_AF-M4RTB0-F1
#
_entry.id   AF-M4RTB0-F1
#
_cell.length_a   1.000
_cell.length_b   1.000
_cell.length_c   1.000
_cell.angle_alpha   90.00
_cell.angle_beta   90.00
_cell.angle_gamma   90.00
#
_symmetry.space_group_name_H-M   'P 1'
#
loop_
_entity.id
_entity.type
_entity.pdbx_description
1 polymer ?
#
loop_
_entity_poly.entity_id
_entity_poly.type
_entity_poly.pdbx_seq_one_letter_code
_entity_poly.pdbx_strand_id
1 'polypeptide(L)' 'MQFDNIIDRTPSYALKWERYKSRDILPMWIADTEFRCAEPILDAIKSALSMV' A
#
# COMPACT_ATOMS: atom_id res chain seq x y z
N MET A 1 7.18 6.15 -13.10
CA MET A 1 7.08 5.14 -12.02
C MET A 1 8.32 5.23 -11.17
N GLN A 2 8.19 5.12 -9.85
CA GLN A 2 9.33 5.06 -8.91
C GLN A 2 9.19 3.77 -8.11
N PHE A 3 10.11 2.84 -8.27
CA PHE A 3 10.07 1.52 -7.62
C PHE A 3 11.08 1.40 -6.47
N ASP A 4 12.09 2.26 -6.43
CA ASP A 4 13.14 2.24 -5.40
C ASP A 4 12.75 2.96 -4.11
N ASN A 5 11.59 3.63 -4.10
CA ASN A 5 11.09 4.32 -2.92
C ASN A 5 10.49 3.32 -1.93
N ILE A 6 11.09 3.22 -0.75
CA ILE A 6 10.59 2.38 0.35
C ILE A 6 9.46 3.11 1.06
N ILE A 7 8.28 2.51 1.09
CA ILE A 7 7.09 3.09 1.71
C ILE A 7 6.81 2.33 3.00
N ASP A 8 6.68 3.05 4.12
CA ASP A 8 6.22 2.47 5.37
C ASP A 8 4.74 2.05 5.27
N ARG A 9 4.48 0.76 5.47
CA ARG A 9 3.14 0.15 5.46
C ARG A 9 2.62 -0.17 6.87
N THR A 10 3.42 0.02 7.92
CA THR A 10 3.03 -0.21 9.31
C THR A 10 1.77 0.53 9.77
N PRO A 11 1.52 1.80 9.37
CA PRO A 11 0.30 2.50 9.77
C PRO A 11 -0.96 2.08 8.98
N SER A 12 -0.82 1.17 8.00
CA SER A 12 -1.93 0.71 7.17
C SER A 12 -2.57 -0.58 7.71
N TYR A 13 -3.78 -0.89 7.25
CA TYR A 13 -4.45 -2.16 7.52
C TYR A 13 -4.10 -3.26 6.49
N ALA A 14 -2.89 -3.23 5.91
CA ALA A 14 -2.47 -4.18 4.89
C ALA A 14 -2.28 -5.59 5.47
N LEU A 15 -3.13 -6.54 5.05
CA LEU A 15 -3.06 -7.94 5.50
C LEU A 15 -1.66 -8.56 5.32
N LYS A 16 -0.96 -8.17 4.24
CA LYS A 16 0.41 -8.59 3.96
C LYS A 16 1.34 -8.38 5.16
N TRP A 17 1.25 -7.22 5.81
CA TRP A 17 2.05 -6.81 6.95
C TRP A 17 1.44 -7.23 8.29
N GLU A 18 0.12 -7.18 8.43
CA GLU A 18 -0.57 -7.54 9.68
C GLU A 18 -0.34 -9.01 10.09
N ARG A 19 -0.20 -9.93 9.12
CA ARG A 19 0.01 -11.36 9.39
C ARG A 19 1.23 -11.65 10.27
N TYR A 20 2.30 -10.87 10.14
CA TYR A 20 3.56 -11.07 10.85
C TYR A 20 3.89 -9.90 11.79
N LYS A 21 2.89 -9.11 12.18
CA LYS A 21 3.06 -8.00 13.12
C LYS A 21 3.73 -8.47 14.41
N SER A 22 4.68 -7.66 14.90
CA SER A 22 5.48 -7.95 16.11
C SER A 22 6.35 -9.22 16.02
N ARG A 23 6.68 -9.68 14.80
CA ARG A 23 7.62 -10.78 14.53
C ARG A 23 8.68 -10.30 13.55
N ASP A 24 9.89 -10.85 13.68
CA ASP A 24 11.00 -10.53 12.78
C ASP A 24 10.93 -11.39 11.50
N ILE A 25 9.91 -11.13 10.69
CA ILE A 25 9.64 -11.85 9.44
C ILE A 25 9.31 -10.82 8.36
N LEU A 26 10.10 -10.80 7.28
CA LEU A 26 9.81 -9.95 6.12
C LEU A 26 8.61 -10.51 5.31
N PRO A 27 7.52 -9.74 5.11
CA PRO A 27 6.32 -10.25 4.46
C PRO A 27 6.46 -10.28 2.93
N MET A 28 6.71 -11.48 2.37
CA MET A 28 6.85 -11.72 0.92
C MET A 28 5.93 -12.84 0.39
N TRP A 29 4.76 -13.00 1.00
CA TRP A 29 3.95 -14.22 0.85
C TRP A 29 2.67 -14.05 0.01
N ILE A 30 2.05 -12.87 0.03
CA ILE A 30 0.82 -12.58 -0.72
C ILE A 30 1.14 -11.75 -1.96
N ALA A 31 0.40 -11.99 -3.04
CA ALA A 31 0.54 -11.32 -4.33
C ALA A 31 -0.05 -9.90 -4.32
N ASP A 32 0.55 -9.04 -3.50
CA ASP A 32 0.32 -7.59 -3.43
C ASP A 32 1.69 -6.88 -3.40
N THR A 33 1.81 -5.72 -4.04
CA THR A 33 3.10 -5.03 -4.23
C THR A 33 3.31 -3.91 -3.21
N GLU A 34 4.57 -3.56 -2.95
CA GLU A 34 4.91 -2.47 -2.01
C GLU A 34 4.89 -1.07 -2.65
N PHE A 35 4.43 -0.95 -3.90
CA PHE A 35 4.48 0.31 -4.63
C PHE A 35 3.29 1.21 -4.31
N ARG A 36 3.47 2.52 -4.50
CA ARG A 36 2.36 3.48 -4.42
C ARG A 36 1.40 3.23 -5.59
N CYS A 37 0.10 3.39 -5.35
CA CYS A 37 -0.90 3.42 -6.42
C CYS A 37 -0.54 4.51 -7.44
N ALA A 38 -0.83 4.26 -8.73
CA ALA A 38 -0.55 5.23 -9.78
C ALA A 38 -1.38 6.51 -9.59
N GLU A 39 -0.78 7.68 -9.83
CA GLU A 39 -1.44 8.96 -9.59
C GLU A 39 -2.79 9.12 -10.33
N PRO A 40 -2.94 8.67 -11.60
CA PRO A 40 -4.25 8.74 -12.29
C PRO A 40 -5.38 7.98 -11.56
N ILE A 41 -5.05 6.90 -10.84
CA ILE A 41 -6.04 6.13 -10.06
C ILE A 41 -6.42 6.91 -8.80
N LEU A 42 -5.43 7.48 -8.11
CA LEU A 42 -5.65 8.29 -6.92
C LEU A 42 -6.50 9.53 -7.24
N ASP A 43 -6.23 10.20 -8.35
CA ASP A 43 -6.97 11.39 -8.78
C ASP A 43 -8.42 11.06 -9.12
N ALA A 44 -8.66 9.93 -9.80
CA ALA A 44 -10.02 9.46 -10.07
C ALA A 44 -10.80 9.19 -8.78
N ILE A 45 -10.18 8.55 -7.78
CA ILE A 45 -10.80 8.30 -6.47
C ILE A 45 -11.10 9.61 -5.73
N LYS A 46 -10.15 10.54 -5.67
CA LYS A 46 -10.34 11.86 -5.05
C LYS A 46 -11.50 12.62 -5.69
N SER A 47 -11.55 12.64 -7.03
CA SER A 47 -12.63 13.29 -7.78
C SER A 47 -13.99 12.67 -7.45
N ALA A 48 -14.08 11.34 -7.41
CA ALA A 48 -15.33 10.65 -7.08
C ALA A 48 -15.81 10.94 -5.65
N LEU A 49 -14.90 11.06 -4.69
CA LEU A 49 -15.24 11.39 -3.30
C LEU A 49 -15.66 12.86 -3.11
N SER A 50 -15.08 13.79 -3.87
CA SER A 50 -15.43 15.22 -3.79
C SER A 50 -16.80 15.58 -4.39
N MET A 51 -17.43 14.64 -5.09
CA MET A 51 -18.75 14.82 -5.70
C MET A 51 -19.90 14.34 -4.80
N VAL A 52 -19.61 14.00 -3.54
CA VAL A 52 -20.58 13.59 -2.50
C VAL A 52 -20.73 14.69 -1.46
#